data_AF-A0AB35T755-F1
#
_entry.id   AF-A0AB35T755-F1
#
_cell.length_a   1.000
_cell.length_b   1.000
_cell.length_c   1.000
_cell.angle_alpha   90.00
_cell.angle_beta   90.00
_cell.angle_gamma   90.00
#
_symmetry.space_group_name_H-M   'P 1'
#
loop_
_entity.id
_entity.type
_entity.pdbx_description
1 polymer ?
#
loop_
_entity_poly.entity_id
_entity_poly.type
_entity_poly.pdbx_seq_one_letter_code
_entity_poly.pdbx_strand_id
1 'polypeptide(L)'
;MRKDAKSRSLLALIRAGDALHWRALPVVPRFRRPPEGFVPALATTWMAPVWYRHGAIGYNFWTMALPGKAGESSGRYDPDHPLFQAWVCVYLVRGIPRKDPPFGFTHNLEPVPAKFAALGEADQRAWLWVKGAGWAPARVRKEFEREGATVGEITTRLVRSKMSTHADVGPDNPSPSPLRVDFRPPHAWPPELTQRFFVPQEGQWRRKIHPYQPLEYTVEGYPIPLLERGLSAYFFYAGVRYEHGGRVVDNFDNVREAAGSVLEEGIEFVERRGGVPKPSARRVV
;
A
#
# COMPACT_ATOMS: atom_id res chain seq x y z
N MET A 1 -24.03 -23.27 -12.37
CA MET A 1 -24.60 -21.93 -12.09
C MET A 1 -25.04 -21.68 -10.62
N ARG A 2 -24.50 -22.36 -9.58
CA ARG A 2 -24.87 -22.12 -8.16
C ARG A 2 -23.79 -21.41 -7.30
N LYS A 3 -22.61 -21.09 -7.86
CA LYS A 3 -21.49 -20.45 -7.13
C LYS A 3 -21.59 -18.92 -7.01
N ASP A 4 -22.47 -18.27 -7.78
CA ASP A 4 -22.54 -16.80 -7.84
C ASP A 4 -23.36 -16.16 -6.72
N ALA A 5 -24.43 -16.79 -6.25
CA ALA A 5 -25.31 -16.21 -5.23
C ALA A 5 -24.63 -16.11 -3.85
N LYS A 6 -23.96 -17.17 -3.39
CA LYS A 6 -23.22 -17.16 -2.11
C LYS A 6 -22.06 -16.16 -2.12
N SER A 7 -21.37 -16.03 -3.24
CA SER A 7 -20.26 -15.08 -3.41
C SER A 7 -20.75 -13.63 -3.37
N ARG A 8 -21.89 -13.34 -4.02
CA ARG A 8 -22.54 -12.00 -3.99
C ARG A 8 -23.06 -11.63 -2.60
N SER A 9 -23.67 -12.56 -1.87
CA SER A 9 -24.14 -12.31 -0.49
C SER A 9 -22.98 -12.11 0.49
N LEU A 10 -21.90 -12.88 0.35
CA LEU A 10 -20.68 -12.69 1.13
C LEU A 10 -20.03 -11.32 0.83
N LEU A 11 -19.92 -10.94 -0.44
CA LEU A 11 -19.45 -9.62 -0.86
C LEU A 11 -20.34 -8.47 -0.33
N ALA A 12 -21.66 -8.65 -0.28
CA ALA A 12 -22.58 -7.66 0.27
C ALA A 12 -22.42 -7.50 1.80
N LEU A 13 -22.30 -8.61 2.54
CA LEU A 13 -21.99 -8.61 3.98
C LEU A 13 -20.62 -8.00 4.27
N ILE A 14 -19.62 -8.32 3.45
CA ILE A 14 -18.28 -7.76 3.49
C ILE A 14 -18.36 -6.24 3.26
N ARG A 15 -19.05 -5.76 2.22
CA ARG A 15 -19.22 -4.32 1.95
C ARG A 15 -20.00 -3.56 3.03
N ALA A 16 -21.04 -4.17 3.60
CA ALA A 16 -21.74 -3.60 4.75
C ALA A 16 -20.83 -3.53 5.98
N GLY A 17 -19.99 -4.57 6.16
CA GLY A 17 -18.91 -4.59 7.13
C GLY A 17 -17.87 -3.49 6.89
N ASP A 18 -17.49 -3.19 5.65
CA ASP A 18 -16.51 -2.16 5.27
C ASP A 18 -16.94 -0.75 5.68
N ALA A 19 -18.17 -0.36 5.34
CA ALA A 19 -18.71 0.94 5.70
C ALA A 19 -18.73 1.14 7.23
N LEU A 20 -19.01 0.07 7.97
CA LEU A 20 -18.99 0.05 9.43
C LEU A 20 -17.55 0.06 9.98
N HIS A 21 -16.64 -0.71 9.39
CA HIS A 21 -15.25 -0.85 9.83
C HIS A 21 -14.41 0.39 9.57
N TRP A 22 -14.61 1.07 8.44
CA TRP A 22 -13.94 2.35 8.18
C TRP A 22 -14.34 3.40 9.21
N ARG A 23 -15.64 3.46 9.52
CA ARG A 23 -16.16 4.33 10.57
C ARG A 23 -15.65 3.94 11.95
N ALA A 24 -15.24 2.69 12.12
CA ALA A 24 -14.68 2.16 13.36
C ALA A 24 -13.15 2.22 13.45
N LEU A 25 -12.42 2.73 12.43
CA LEU A 25 -11.01 3.04 12.61
C LEU A 25 -10.88 4.22 13.59
N PRO A 26 -10.24 4.02 14.76
CA PRO A 26 -10.11 5.09 15.74
C PRO A 26 -9.09 6.16 15.30
N VAL A 27 -8.18 5.81 14.37
CA VAL A 27 -7.11 6.68 13.89
C VAL A 27 -6.84 6.49 12.40
N VAL A 28 -6.24 7.51 11.78
CA VAL A 28 -5.67 7.46 10.43
C VAL A 28 -4.21 7.94 10.47
N PRO A 29 -3.28 7.27 9.77
CA PRO A 29 -1.92 7.74 9.67
C PRO A 29 -1.83 8.99 8.79
N ARG A 30 -0.90 9.88 9.16
CA ARG A 30 -0.51 11.07 8.41
C ARG A 30 1.00 11.25 8.55
N PHE A 31 1.70 11.49 7.45
CA PHE A 31 3.12 11.85 7.54
C PHE A 31 3.25 13.26 8.11
N ARG A 32 4.13 13.46 9.11
CA ARG A 32 4.43 14.82 9.62
C ARG A 32 5.03 15.67 8.52
N ARG A 33 5.98 15.09 7.78
CA ARG A 33 6.50 15.57 6.51
C ARG A 33 6.37 14.48 5.46
N PRO A 34 5.81 14.76 4.28
CA PRO A 34 5.62 13.75 3.24
C PRO A 34 6.95 13.31 2.62
N PRO A 35 7.04 12.06 2.14
CA PRO A 35 8.22 11.56 1.45
C PRO A 35 8.50 12.38 0.18
N GLU A 36 9.76 12.70 -0.06
CA GLU A 36 10.15 13.56 -1.18
C GLU A 36 9.85 12.89 -2.53
N GLY A 37 9.30 13.65 -3.47
CA GLY A 37 8.91 13.10 -4.77
C GLY A 37 7.68 12.19 -4.74
N PHE A 38 6.94 12.11 -3.61
CA PHE A 38 5.66 11.41 -3.51
C PHE A 38 4.49 12.37 -3.27
N VAL A 39 3.28 11.92 -3.59
CA VAL A 39 2.06 12.65 -3.25
C VAL A 39 2.00 12.82 -1.72
N PRO A 40 1.82 14.04 -1.20
CA PRO A 40 1.91 14.30 0.24
C PRO A 40 0.73 13.75 1.05
N ALA A 41 -0.22 13.10 0.39
CA ALA A 41 -1.47 12.66 0.95
C ALA A 41 -1.66 11.15 0.73
N LEU A 42 -2.10 10.44 1.77
CA LEU A 42 -2.29 8.99 1.73
C LEU A 42 -3.67 8.65 1.18
N ALA A 43 -3.68 7.93 0.06
CA ALA A 43 -4.85 7.19 -0.39
C ALA A 43 -5.02 5.94 0.48
N THR A 44 -6.22 5.36 0.51
CA THR A 44 -6.47 4.20 1.36
C THR A 44 -7.22 3.12 0.62
N THR A 45 -6.84 1.88 0.90
CA THR A 45 -7.48 0.67 0.39
C THR A 45 -7.92 -0.20 1.57
N TRP A 46 -9.17 -0.64 1.56
CA TRP A 46 -9.65 -1.61 2.52
C TRP A 46 -9.15 -3.02 2.20
N MET A 47 -8.41 -3.63 3.13
CA MET A 47 -7.71 -4.90 2.91
C MET A 47 -8.33 -6.07 3.65
N ALA A 48 -9.36 -5.87 4.47
CA ALA A 48 -9.95 -6.94 5.27
C ALA A 48 -10.38 -8.20 4.48
N PRO A 49 -11.00 -8.10 3.28
CA PRO A 49 -11.37 -9.31 2.53
C PRO A 49 -10.17 -10.20 2.19
N VAL A 50 -9.00 -9.56 2.01
CA VAL A 50 -7.74 -10.21 1.64
C VAL A 50 -7.02 -10.71 2.90
N TRP A 51 -6.96 -9.89 3.94
CA TRP A 51 -6.22 -10.18 5.18
C TRP A 51 -6.96 -11.09 6.16
N TYR A 52 -8.27 -11.29 6.02
CA TYR A 52 -9.07 -12.08 6.97
C TYR A 52 -8.54 -13.50 7.18
N ARG A 53 -8.10 -14.15 6.09
CA ARG A 53 -7.51 -15.50 6.14
C ARG A 53 -6.18 -15.57 6.89
N HIS A 54 -5.55 -14.42 7.11
CA HIS A 54 -4.33 -14.28 7.88
C HIS A 54 -4.60 -13.87 9.34
N GLY A 55 -5.87 -13.85 9.75
CA GLY A 55 -6.30 -13.46 11.10
C GLY A 55 -6.21 -11.95 11.35
N ALA A 56 -6.34 -11.15 10.29
CA ALA A 56 -6.19 -9.71 10.35
C ALA A 56 -7.24 -8.98 9.52
N ILE A 57 -7.57 -7.76 9.93
CA ILE A 57 -8.36 -6.81 9.15
C ILE A 57 -7.75 -5.43 9.29
N GLY A 58 -7.93 -4.59 8.28
CA GLY A 58 -7.31 -3.28 8.29
C GLY A 58 -7.35 -2.60 6.95
N TYR A 59 -6.52 -1.57 6.85
CA TYR A 59 -6.38 -0.73 5.69
C TYR A 59 -4.90 -0.61 5.31
N ASN A 60 -4.65 -0.56 4.01
CA ASN A 60 -3.39 -0.10 3.45
C ASN A 60 -3.55 1.39 3.12
N PHE A 61 -2.81 2.25 3.81
CA PHE A 61 -2.68 3.66 3.48
C PHE A 61 -1.41 3.83 2.64
N TRP A 62 -1.52 4.37 1.44
CA TRP A 62 -0.40 4.39 0.50
C TRP A 62 -0.33 5.71 -0.25
N THR A 63 0.88 6.03 -0.72
CA THR A 63 1.12 7.13 -1.66
C THR A 63 1.89 6.64 -2.89
N MET A 64 1.93 7.46 -3.94
CA MET A 64 2.62 7.18 -5.20
C MET A 64 3.58 8.32 -5.54
N ALA A 65 4.60 8.00 -6.33
CA ALA A 65 5.54 9.00 -6.85
C ALA A 65 4.79 10.09 -7.63
N LEU A 66 5.18 11.34 -7.42
CA LEU A 66 4.82 12.49 -8.26
C LEU A 66 5.23 12.23 -9.72
N PRO A 67 4.60 12.92 -10.69
CA PRO A 67 4.95 12.74 -12.09
C PRO A 67 6.26 13.48 -12.39
N GLY A 68 7.01 13.00 -13.39
CA GLY A 68 8.20 13.73 -13.86
C GLY A 68 7.87 15.09 -14.49
N LYS A 69 6.63 15.26 -14.99
CA LYS A 69 6.13 16.52 -15.56
C LYS A 69 4.72 16.83 -15.10
N ALA A 70 4.41 18.12 -15.01
CA ALA A 70 3.07 18.60 -14.66
C ALA A 70 2.02 18.07 -15.67
N GLY A 71 0.90 17.57 -15.15
CA GLY A 71 -0.21 17.05 -15.96
C GLY A 71 -0.08 15.59 -16.40
N GLU A 72 1.07 14.95 -16.17
CA GLU A 72 1.24 13.51 -16.42
C GLU A 72 0.71 12.66 -15.25
N SER A 73 0.52 11.36 -15.51
CA SER A 73 0.20 10.40 -14.46
C SER A 73 1.44 10.08 -13.61
N SER A 74 1.21 9.46 -12.44
CA SER A 74 2.26 9.11 -11.48
C SER A 74 3.53 8.53 -12.12
N GLY A 75 4.69 8.98 -11.65
CA GLY A 75 6.00 8.44 -12.02
C GLY A 75 6.14 6.95 -11.70
N ARG A 76 5.25 6.37 -10.88
CA ARG A 76 5.13 4.91 -10.68
C ARG A 76 5.02 4.14 -11.99
N TYR A 77 4.42 4.76 -13.01
CA TYR A 77 4.13 4.14 -14.30
C TYR A 77 5.17 4.43 -15.38
N ASP A 78 6.18 5.27 -15.13
CA ASP A 78 7.21 5.60 -16.12
C ASP A 78 8.53 4.90 -15.77
N PRO A 79 8.99 3.90 -16.56
CA PRO A 79 10.24 3.18 -16.33
C PRO A 79 11.50 4.04 -16.29
N ASP A 80 11.46 5.26 -16.84
CA ASP A 80 12.55 6.23 -16.81
C ASP A 80 12.56 7.07 -15.50
N HIS A 81 11.51 6.98 -14.70
CA HIS A 81 11.39 7.77 -13.47
C HIS A 81 12.22 7.13 -12.34
N PRO A 82 12.94 7.92 -11.52
CA PRO A 82 13.78 7.39 -10.42
C PRO A 82 13.00 6.62 -9.35
N LEU A 83 11.68 6.78 -9.32
CA LEU A 83 10.75 6.11 -8.39
C LEU A 83 9.75 5.18 -9.11
N PHE A 84 10.10 4.69 -10.30
CA PHE A 84 9.28 3.71 -11.02
C PHE A 84 8.90 2.53 -10.12
N GLN A 85 7.63 2.14 -10.11
CA GLN A 85 7.09 1.06 -9.28
C GLN A 85 7.40 1.16 -7.76
N ALA A 86 7.90 2.28 -7.24
CA ALA A 86 8.15 2.45 -5.81
C ALA A 86 6.87 2.61 -4.99
N TRP A 87 6.90 2.18 -3.72
CA TRP A 87 5.81 2.36 -2.76
C TRP A 87 6.31 2.96 -1.45
N VAL A 88 5.46 3.80 -0.85
CA VAL A 88 5.55 4.19 0.56
C VAL A 88 4.16 4.06 1.16
N CYS A 89 4.05 3.25 2.22
CA CYS A 89 2.78 2.77 2.75
C CYS A 89 2.80 2.66 4.28
N VAL A 90 1.60 2.68 4.85
CA VAL A 90 1.32 2.35 6.25
C VAL A 90 0.17 1.36 6.27
N TYR A 91 0.42 0.14 6.72
CA TYR A 91 -0.68 -0.73 7.13
C TYR A 91 -1.17 -0.33 8.50
N LEU A 92 -2.49 -0.25 8.67
CA LEU A 92 -3.13 -0.14 9.99
C LEU A 92 -4.02 -1.36 10.19
N VAL A 93 -3.69 -2.19 11.17
CA VAL A 93 -4.15 -3.58 11.28
C VAL A 93 -4.69 -3.86 12.67
N ARG A 94 -5.74 -4.70 12.72
CA ARG A 94 -6.27 -5.32 13.92
C ARG A 94 -6.31 -6.83 13.77
N GLY A 95 -5.91 -7.56 14.81
CA GLY A 95 -6.03 -9.02 14.86
C GLY A 95 -7.47 -9.49 15.02
N ILE A 96 -7.80 -10.66 14.46
CA ILE A 96 -9.06 -11.37 14.66
C ILE A 96 -8.79 -12.78 15.23
N PRO A 97 -9.43 -13.14 16.37
CA PRO A 97 -10.15 -12.25 17.28
C PRO A 97 -9.22 -11.18 17.88
N ARG A 98 -9.78 -10.10 18.42
CA ARG A 98 -8.97 -9.08 19.11
C ARG A 98 -8.33 -9.74 20.33
N LYS A 99 -7.01 -9.87 20.30
CA LYS A 99 -6.18 -10.48 21.34
C LYS A 99 -5.00 -9.58 21.64
N ASP A 100 -4.48 -9.72 22.85
CA ASP A 100 -3.15 -9.24 23.23
C ASP A 100 -2.15 -10.39 22.96
N PRO A 101 -0.98 -10.14 22.34
CA PRO A 101 -0.48 -8.86 21.80
C PRO A 101 -1.18 -8.40 20.51
N PRO A 102 -1.01 -7.12 20.09
CA PRO A 102 -1.46 -6.66 18.78
C PRO A 102 -0.93 -7.53 17.64
N PHE A 103 -1.67 -7.54 16.52
CA PHE A 103 -1.30 -8.36 15.37
C PHE A 103 0.14 -8.07 14.91
N GLY A 104 0.93 -9.12 14.73
CA GLY A 104 2.31 -9.00 14.27
C GLY A 104 3.32 -8.74 15.38
N PHE A 105 2.94 -8.87 16.65
CA PHE A 105 3.83 -8.75 17.81
C PHE A 105 3.77 -9.97 18.72
N THR A 106 4.80 -10.17 19.53
CA THR A 106 4.81 -11.07 20.69
C THR A 106 4.31 -10.34 21.94
N HIS A 107 4.10 -11.06 23.06
CA HIS A 107 3.72 -10.43 24.34
C HIS A 107 4.74 -9.41 24.84
N ASN A 108 6.03 -9.58 24.49
CA ASN A 108 7.09 -8.62 24.81
C ASN A 108 7.21 -7.50 23.78
N LEU A 109 6.21 -7.34 22.90
CA LEU A 109 6.18 -6.36 21.81
C LEU A 109 7.32 -6.46 20.80
N GLU A 110 7.97 -7.62 20.74
CA GLU A 110 8.90 -7.93 19.65
C GLU A 110 8.11 -8.23 18.37
N PRO A 111 8.47 -7.64 17.21
CA PRO A 111 7.76 -7.87 15.98
C PRO A 111 7.88 -9.33 15.52
N VAL A 112 6.87 -9.79 14.80
CA VAL A 112 6.80 -11.08 14.13
C VAL A 112 6.77 -10.83 12.62
N PRO A 113 7.94 -10.61 11.98
CA PRO A 113 8.03 -10.19 10.58
C PRO A 113 7.24 -11.07 9.59
N ALA A 114 7.18 -12.38 9.85
CA ALA A 114 6.43 -13.33 9.03
C ALA A 114 4.92 -13.00 8.92
N LYS A 115 4.34 -12.32 9.91
CA LYS A 115 2.94 -11.87 9.87
C LYS A 115 2.77 -10.71 8.87
N PHE A 116 3.65 -9.72 8.90
CA PHE A 116 3.63 -8.58 7.96
C PHE A 116 3.97 -9.00 6.53
N ALA A 117 4.95 -9.90 6.37
CA ALA A 117 5.28 -10.49 5.07
C ALA A 117 4.07 -11.20 4.43
N ALA A 118 3.28 -11.94 5.24
CA ALA A 118 2.07 -12.59 4.75
C ALA A 118 0.99 -11.58 4.33
N LEU A 119 0.85 -10.45 5.04
CA LEU A 119 -0.06 -9.38 4.64
C LEU A 119 0.38 -8.71 3.33
N GLY A 120 1.69 -8.44 3.19
CA GLY A 120 2.27 -7.85 1.98
C GLY A 120 2.13 -8.76 0.75
N GLU A 121 2.35 -10.07 0.91
CA GLU A 121 2.12 -11.03 -0.17
C GLU A 121 0.64 -11.07 -0.60
N ALA A 122 -0.27 -11.08 0.37
CA ALA A 122 -1.69 -11.08 0.10
C ALA A 122 -2.16 -9.76 -0.56
N ASP A 123 -1.64 -8.62 -0.10
CA ASP A 123 -1.88 -7.30 -0.70
C ASP A 123 -1.39 -7.26 -2.15
N GLN A 124 -0.15 -7.68 -2.41
CA GLN A 124 0.38 -7.69 -3.76
C GLN A 124 -0.45 -8.57 -4.69
N ARG A 125 -0.87 -9.77 -4.25
CA ARG A 125 -1.75 -10.62 -5.07
C ARG A 125 -3.09 -9.95 -5.36
N ALA A 126 -3.66 -9.24 -4.39
CA ALA A 126 -4.91 -8.51 -4.59
C ALA A 126 -4.72 -7.34 -5.57
N TRP A 127 -3.61 -6.62 -5.47
CA TRP A 127 -3.23 -5.56 -6.39
C TRP A 127 -3.11 -6.09 -7.83
N LEU A 128 -2.36 -7.18 -8.02
CA LEU A 128 -2.20 -7.83 -9.32
C LEU A 128 -3.55 -8.31 -9.88
N TRP A 129 -4.41 -8.89 -9.04
CA TRP A 129 -5.75 -9.29 -9.45
C TRP A 129 -6.60 -8.10 -9.92
N VAL A 130 -6.57 -6.97 -9.20
CA VAL A 130 -7.27 -5.73 -9.60
C VAL A 130 -6.73 -5.22 -10.94
N LYS A 131 -5.45 -5.42 -11.20
CA LYS A 131 -4.80 -5.07 -12.47
C LYS A 131 -4.97 -6.15 -13.54
N GLY A 132 -5.82 -7.18 -13.35
CA GLY A 132 -6.05 -8.21 -14.37
C GLY A 132 -4.89 -9.20 -14.53
N ALA A 133 -3.88 -9.15 -13.67
CA ALA A 133 -2.70 -9.99 -13.68
C ALA A 133 -2.66 -10.97 -12.50
N GLY A 134 -3.83 -11.39 -12.01
CA GLY A 134 -3.94 -12.30 -10.86
C GLY A 134 -3.36 -13.70 -11.07
N TRP A 135 -2.97 -14.04 -12.30
CA TRP A 135 -2.26 -15.28 -12.64
C TRP A 135 -0.77 -15.22 -12.26
N ALA A 136 -0.20 -14.02 -12.16
CA ALA A 136 1.23 -13.87 -11.96
C ALA A 136 1.63 -14.12 -10.51
N PRO A 137 2.80 -14.72 -10.26
CA PRO A 137 3.25 -15.00 -8.91
C PRO A 137 3.59 -13.70 -8.17
N ALA A 138 3.23 -13.65 -6.89
CA ALA A 138 3.82 -12.74 -5.92
C ALA A 138 4.39 -13.61 -4.80
N ARG A 139 5.69 -13.48 -4.54
CA ARG A 139 6.40 -14.27 -3.53
C ARG A 139 7.26 -13.35 -2.67
N VAL A 140 7.02 -13.35 -1.37
CA VAL A 140 7.88 -12.64 -0.42
C VAL A 140 8.97 -13.60 0.06
N ARG A 141 10.22 -13.32 -0.29
CA ARG A 141 11.39 -13.99 0.26
C ARG A 141 11.74 -13.33 1.59
N LYS A 142 11.77 -14.17 2.62
CA LYS A 142 11.96 -13.77 4.01
C LYS A 142 13.45 -13.58 4.28
N GLU A 143 13.93 -12.34 4.20
CA GLU A 143 15.26 -11.95 4.64
C GLU A 143 15.09 -11.03 5.85
N PHE A 144 15.07 -11.59 7.05
CA PHE A 144 14.77 -10.83 8.26
C PHE A 144 16.04 -10.53 9.04
N GLU A 145 16.46 -9.27 8.99
CA GLU A 145 17.36 -8.68 9.96
C GLU A 145 16.52 -7.80 10.89
N ARG A 146 16.82 -7.87 12.19
CA ARG A 146 16.15 -7.07 13.22
C ARG A 146 17.18 -6.11 13.79
N GLU A 147 17.10 -4.87 13.37
CA GLU A 147 17.93 -3.79 13.89
C GLU A 147 17.04 -2.83 14.70
N GLY A 148 17.58 -2.21 15.75
CA GLY A 148 16.89 -1.12 16.41
C GLY A 148 16.74 0.06 15.44
N ALA A 149 15.58 0.71 15.43
CA ALA A 149 15.29 1.81 14.51
C ALA A 149 14.33 2.82 15.13
N THR A 150 14.19 3.98 14.47
CA THR A 150 13.27 5.05 14.84
C THR A 150 12.48 5.52 13.63
N VAL A 151 11.24 5.96 13.86
CA VAL A 151 10.42 6.69 12.88
C VAL A 151 9.89 7.93 13.59
N GLY A 152 10.55 9.07 13.36
CA GLY A 152 10.46 10.24 14.24
C GLY A 152 10.80 9.87 15.68
N GLU A 153 9.87 10.16 16.59
CA GLU A 153 10.00 9.87 18.02
C GLU A 153 9.66 8.42 18.39
N ILE A 154 9.21 7.60 17.43
CA ILE A 154 8.76 6.22 17.70
C ILE A 154 9.95 5.27 17.61
N THR A 155 10.37 4.72 18.74
CA THR A 155 11.35 3.62 18.77
C THR A 155 10.71 2.30 18.36
N THR A 156 11.36 1.60 17.43
CA THR A 156 10.86 0.37 16.81
C THR A 156 12.03 -0.52 16.35
N ARG A 157 11.75 -1.51 15.49
CA ARG A 157 12.71 -2.32 14.77
C ARG A 157 12.60 -2.06 13.28
N LEU A 158 13.74 -2.13 12.60
CA LEU A 158 13.76 -2.29 11.15
C LEU A 158 13.57 -3.76 10.80
N VAL A 159 12.72 -4.01 9.81
CA VAL A 159 12.47 -5.32 9.20
C VAL A 159 12.72 -5.19 7.71
N ARG A 160 13.64 -5.99 7.19
CA ARG A 160 13.89 -6.11 5.75
C ARG A 160 13.11 -7.28 5.17
N SER A 161 12.81 -7.22 3.88
CA SER A 161 12.31 -8.37 3.10
C SER A 161 12.51 -8.14 1.61
N LYS A 162 12.47 -9.22 0.82
CA LYS A 162 12.43 -9.15 -0.64
C LYS A 162 11.11 -9.68 -1.18
N MET A 163 10.65 -9.14 -2.30
CA MET A 163 9.44 -9.62 -2.96
C MET A 163 9.62 -9.71 -4.46
N SER A 164 9.43 -10.90 -5.03
CA SER A 164 9.41 -11.08 -6.49
C SER A 164 7.98 -10.97 -7.01
N THR A 165 7.78 -10.17 -8.05
CA THR A 165 6.48 -9.94 -8.71
C THR A 165 6.71 -9.44 -10.14
N HIS A 166 5.75 -8.74 -10.74
CA HIS A 166 5.87 -8.13 -12.06
C HIS A 166 5.30 -6.70 -12.06
N ALA A 167 5.61 -5.94 -13.10
CA ALA A 167 5.19 -4.55 -13.23
C ALA A 167 3.66 -4.41 -13.34
N ASP A 168 3.12 -3.37 -12.66
CA ASP A 168 1.69 -3.04 -12.68
C ASP A 168 1.16 -2.62 -14.06
N VAL A 169 2.07 -2.37 -15.01
CA VAL A 169 1.81 -1.90 -16.38
C VAL A 169 2.49 -2.83 -17.38
N GLY A 170 1.88 -3.01 -18.55
CA GLY A 170 2.43 -3.84 -19.62
C GLY A 170 1.48 -3.95 -20.83
N PRO A 171 1.99 -4.27 -22.04
CA PRO A 171 1.21 -4.22 -23.28
C PRO A 171 0.00 -5.16 -23.31
N ASP A 172 0.07 -6.28 -22.57
CA ASP A 172 -1.04 -7.24 -22.43
C ASP A 172 -2.03 -6.87 -21.33
N ASN A 173 -1.78 -5.75 -20.66
CA ASN A 173 -2.68 -5.13 -19.69
C ASN A 173 -2.97 -3.68 -20.10
N PRO A 174 -3.59 -3.44 -21.28
CA PRO A 174 -3.76 -2.10 -21.85
C PRO A 174 -4.81 -1.26 -21.09
N SER A 175 -5.57 -1.88 -20.19
CA SER A 175 -6.56 -1.22 -19.34
C SER A 175 -6.39 -1.66 -17.89
N PRO A 176 -5.24 -1.33 -17.26
CA PRO A 176 -5.06 -1.61 -15.85
C PRO A 176 -6.18 -0.87 -15.13
N SER A 177 -7.12 -1.63 -14.56
CA SER A 177 -8.35 -1.06 -14.00
C SER A 177 -7.98 0.16 -13.15
N PRO A 178 -8.67 1.30 -13.32
CA PRO A 178 -8.54 2.43 -12.43
C PRO A 178 -9.16 2.00 -11.10
N LEU A 179 -8.38 1.25 -10.31
CA LEU A 179 -8.61 0.81 -8.94
C LEU A 179 -10.06 0.29 -8.70
N ARG A 180 -10.31 -1.00 -8.94
CA ARG A 180 -11.53 -1.71 -8.47
C ARG A 180 -11.53 -1.98 -6.95
N VAL A 181 -10.47 -1.58 -6.26
CA VAL A 181 -10.41 -1.51 -4.81
C VAL A 181 -11.16 -0.26 -4.36
N ASP A 182 -11.81 -0.30 -3.21
CA ASP A 182 -12.50 0.85 -2.62
C ASP A 182 -11.49 1.94 -2.26
N PHE A 183 -11.08 2.68 -3.29
CA PHE A 183 -10.15 3.78 -3.23
C PHE A 183 -10.83 4.92 -2.51
N ARG A 184 -10.24 5.33 -1.40
CA ARG A 184 -10.69 6.53 -0.70
C ARG A 184 -9.67 7.62 -0.94
N PRO A 185 -10.08 8.74 -1.57
CA PRO A 185 -9.20 9.85 -1.77
C PRO A 185 -8.69 10.35 -0.41
N PRO A 186 -7.47 10.93 -0.37
CA PRO A 186 -7.01 11.61 0.81
C PRO A 186 -7.96 12.74 1.23
N HIS A 187 -7.92 13.10 2.51
CA HIS A 187 -8.72 14.19 3.06
C HIS A 187 -8.41 15.56 2.42
N ALA A 188 -7.20 15.74 1.91
CA ALA A 188 -6.78 16.90 1.14
C ALA A 188 -5.91 16.45 -0.04
N TRP A 189 -6.30 16.84 -1.25
CA TRP A 189 -5.47 16.72 -2.44
C TRP A 189 -4.61 17.98 -2.58
N PRO A 190 -3.36 17.87 -3.02
CA PRO A 190 -2.71 18.97 -3.71
C PRO A 190 -3.63 19.46 -4.84
N PRO A 191 -3.88 20.78 -4.97
CA PRO A 191 -4.84 21.33 -5.94
C PRO A 191 -4.65 20.86 -7.39
N GLU A 192 -3.41 20.53 -7.75
CA GLU A 192 -2.99 20.08 -9.07
C GLU A 192 -3.24 18.59 -9.34
N LEU A 193 -3.63 17.81 -8.33
CA LEU A 193 -3.86 16.36 -8.47
C LEU A 193 -5.34 16.02 -8.61
N THR A 194 -5.64 15.19 -9.60
CA THR A 194 -6.98 14.61 -9.81
C THR A 194 -6.89 13.09 -9.85
N GLN A 195 -8.03 12.39 -9.82
CA GLN A 195 -8.06 10.93 -9.93
C GLN A 195 -7.34 10.40 -11.19
N ARG A 196 -7.25 11.20 -12.27
CA ARG A 196 -6.50 10.83 -13.50
C ARG A 196 -5.02 10.55 -13.24
N PHE A 197 -4.46 11.12 -12.19
CA PHE A 197 -3.08 10.87 -11.76
C PHE A 197 -2.77 9.39 -11.50
N PHE A 198 -3.77 8.62 -11.05
CA PHE A 198 -3.67 7.19 -10.69
C PHE A 198 -3.97 6.26 -11.86
N VAL A 199 -4.27 6.83 -13.02
CA VAL A 199 -4.55 6.08 -14.23
C VAL A 199 -3.30 6.15 -15.10
N PRO A 200 -2.62 5.03 -15.37
CA PRO A 200 -1.44 5.06 -16.21
C PRO A 200 -1.81 5.52 -17.61
N GLN A 201 -0.94 6.32 -18.22
CA GLN A 201 -1.05 6.66 -19.64
C GLN A 201 -0.18 5.71 -20.43
N GLU A 202 -0.75 5.07 -21.44
CA GLU A 202 -0.05 4.04 -22.24
C GLU A 202 1.29 4.55 -22.78
N GLY A 203 1.37 5.82 -23.20
CA GLY A 203 2.59 6.44 -23.69
C GLY A 203 3.76 6.50 -22.70
N GLN A 204 3.52 6.39 -21.38
CA GLN A 204 4.58 6.44 -20.37
C GLN A 204 5.41 5.15 -20.32
N TRP A 205 4.80 3.99 -20.54
CA TRP A 205 5.45 2.69 -20.37
C TRP A 205 5.48 1.83 -21.63
N ARG A 206 4.59 2.05 -22.59
CA ARG A 206 4.48 1.20 -23.78
C ARG A 206 5.80 1.24 -24.55
N ARG A 207 6.32 0.05 -24.88
CA ARG A 207 7.63 -0.17 -25.53
C ARG A 207 8.86 0.12 -24.67
N LYS A 208 8.70 0.61 -23.43
CA LYS A 208 9.82 0.82 -22.49
C LYS A 208 10.04 -0.37 -21.55
N ILE A 209 9.01 -1.16 -21.31
CA ILE A 209 9.07 -2.38 -20.48
C ILE A 209 8.43 -3.55 -21.21
N HIS A 210 8.91 -4.75 -20.91
CA HIS A 210 8.34 -5.97 -21.42
C HIS A 210 6.99 -6.28 -20.76
N PRO A 211 6.06 -6.97 -21.45
CA PRO A 211 4.88 -7.52 -20.80
C PRO A 211 5.27 -8.38 -19.61
N TYR A 212 4.65 -8.08 -18.46
CA TYR A 212 4.90 -8.78 -17.20
C TYR A 212 6.36 -8.75 -16.76
N GLN A 213 7.06 -7.63 -17.05
CA GLN A 213 8.42 -7.34 -16.61
C GLN A 213 8.63 -7.84 -15.17
N PRO A 214 9.50 -8.84 -14.95
CA PRO A 214 9.82 -9.30 -13.61
C PRO A 214 10.41 -8.16 -12.79
N LEU A 215 9.92 -8.04 -11.56
CA LEU A 215 10.35 -7.08 -10.57
C LEU A 215 10.83 -7.82 -9.32
N GLU A 216 11.92 -7.36 -8.74
CA GLU A 216 12.33 -7.74 -7.38
C GLU A 216 12.30 -6.49 -6.51
N TYR A 217 11.43 -6.49 -5.51
CA TYR A 217 11.37 -5.42 -4.53
C TYR A 217 12.29 -5.71 -3.36
N THR A 218 12.99 -4.68 -2.92
CA THR A 218 13.58 -4.60 -1.57
C THR A 218 12.66 -3.75 -0.72
N VAL A 219 12.25 -4.27 0.45
CA VAL A 219 11.29 -3.62 1.34
C VAL A 219 11.95 -3.42 2.70
N GLU A 220 11.89 -2.18 3.18
CA GLU A 220 12.20 -1.84 4.57
C GLU A 220 10.94 -1.40 5.28
N GLY A 221 10.71 -1.95 6.47
CA GLY A 221 9.53 -1.65 7.25
C GLY A 221 9.76 -1.61 8.75
N TYR A 222 8.84 -0.92 9.41
CA TYR A 222 8.93 -0.41 10.77
C TYR A 222 7.61 -0.75 11.48
N PRO A 223 7.54 -1.89 12.20
CA PRO A 223 6.36 -2.29 12.95
C PRO A 223 6.13 -1.41 14.17
N ILE A 224 4.97 -0.77 14.27
CA ILE A 224 4.64 0.15 15.37
C ILE A 224 3.45 -0.43 16.15
N PRO A 225 3.63 -0.86 17.41
CA PRO A 225 2.51 -1.29 18.24
C PRO A 225 1.69 -0.07 18.71
N LEU A 226 0.38 -0.09 18.51
CA LEU A 226 -0.55 0.96 18.96
C LEU A 226 -1.46 0.40 20.07
N LEU A 227 -0.86 0.16 21.23
CA LEU A 227 -1.46 -0.62 22.34
C LEU A 227 -2.79 -0.08 22.82
N GLU A 228 -2.86 1.22 23.09
CA GLU A 228 -4.07 1.91 23.59
C GLU A 228 -5.25 1.77 22.64
N ARG A 229 -4.97 1.59 21.34
CA ARG A 229 -5.97 1.41 20.28
C ARG A 229 -6.27 -0.06 20.01
N GLY A 230 -5.47 -1.00 20.55
CA GLY A 230 -5.49 -2.42 20.18
C GLY A 230 -5.21 -2.65 18.70
N LEU A 231 -4.33 -1.84 18.12
CA LEU A 231 -3.94 -1.88 16.72
C LEU A 231 -2.44 -2.13 16.58
N SER A 232 -2.04 -2.53 15.39
CA SER A 232 -0.66 -2.43 14.92
C SER A 232 -0.62 -1.56 13.68
N ALA A 233 0.45 -0.77 13.56
CA ALA A 233 0.82 -0.12 12.33
C ALA A 233 2.10 -0.76 11.76
N TYR A 234 2.26 -0.69 10.45
CA TYR A 234 3.49 -1.09 9.77
C TYR A 234 3.77 -0.06 8.70
N PHE A 235 4.68 0.87 8.98
CA PHE A 235 5.22 1.76 7.97
C PHE A 235 6.24 0.99 7.15
N PHE A 236 6.19 1.11 5.83
CA PHE A 236 7.21 0.51 4.97
C PHE A 236 7.33 1.27 3.67
N TYR A 237 8.49 1.13 3.05
CA TYR A 237 8.73 1.56 1.70
C TYR A 237 9.44 0.46 0.92
N ALA A 238 9.24 0.48 -0.38
CA ALA A 238 9.73 -0.54 -1.28
C ALA A 238 10.30 0.10 -2.55
N GLY A 239 11.56 -0.21 -2.83
CA GLY A 239 12.19 0.04 -4.13
C GLY A 239 12.24 -1.24 -4.94
N VAL A 240 12.42 -1.09 -6.24
CA VAL A 240 12.39 -2.17 -7.21
C VAL A 240 13.70 -2.26 -7.98
N ARG A 241 14.07 -3.51 -8.26
CA ARG A 241 15.11 -3.91 -9.19
C ARG A 241 14.48 -4.58 -10.41
N TYR A 242 14.86 -4.14 -11.60
CA TYR A 242 14.32 -4.62 -12.89
C TYR A 242 15.30 -4.39 -14.04
N GLU A 243 15.02 -5.00 -15.20
CA GLU A 243 15.77 -4.75 -16.42
C GLU A 243 15.08 -3.67 -17.26
N HIS A 244 15.84 -2.71 -17.77
CA HIS A 244 15.37 -1.67 -18.67
C HIS A 244 16.48 -1.24 -19.63
N GLY A 245 16.20 -1.28 -20.94
CA GLY A 245 17.17 -0.89 -21.98
C GLY A 245 18.47 -1.71 -21.95
N GLY A 246 18.41 -2.99 -21.56
CA GLY A 246 19.58 -3.86 -21.41
C GLY A 246 20.45 -3.58 -20.18
N ARG A 247 19.94 -2.80 -19.22
CA ARG A 247 20.61 -2.49 -17.95
C ARG A 247 19.75 -2.92 -16.77
N VAL A 248 20.39 -3.29 -15.66
CA VAL A 248 19.70 -3.47 -14.39
C VAL A 248 19.55 -2.10 -13.73
N VAL A 249 18.30 -1.71 -13.48
CA VAL A 249 17.94 -0.56 -12.66
C VAL A 249 17.58 -1.07 -11.28
N ASP A 250 18.08 -0.42 -10.25
CA ASP A 250 17.71 -0.63 -8.85
C ASP A 250 17.47 0.73 -8.21
N ASN A 251 16.25 1.00 -7.77
CA ASN A 251 15.88 2.31 -7.24
C ASN A 251 15.71 2.33 -5.72
N PHE A 252 16.13 1.29 -5.00
CA PHE A 252 15.94 1.22 -3.56
C PHE A 252 16.56 2.40 -2.80
N ASP A 253 17.76 2.82 -3.16
CA ASP A 253 18.42 3.96 -2.52
C ASP A 253 17.65 5.27 -2.72
N ASN A 254 17.09 5.50 -3.92
CA ASN A 254 16.24 6.68 -4.20
C ASN A 254 14.98 6.68 -3.32
N VAL A 255 14.35 5.50 -3.14
CA VAL A 255 13.15 5.38 -2.30
C VAL A 255 13.50 5.58 -0.82
N ARG A 256 14.64 5.06 -0.37
CA ARG A 256 15.14 5.25 0.98
C ARG A 256 15.42 6.72 1.27
N GLU A 257 16.08 7.43 0.35
CA GLU A 257 16.32 8.87 0.45
C GLU A 257 15.01 9.65 0.53
N ALA A 258 14.06 9.36 -0.37
CA ALA A 258 12.73 9.97 -0.36
C ALA A 258 11.97 9.74 0.97
N ALA A 259 12.08 8.53 1.53
CA ALA A 259 11.48 8.18 2.81
C ALA A 259 12.18 8.82 4.03
N GLY A 260 13.40 9.37 3.85
CA GLY A 260 14.20 9.98 4.91
C GLY A 260 13.42 11.01 5.74
N SER A 261 12.69 11.90 5.07
CA SER A 261 11.83 12.88 5.74
C SER A 261 10.77 12.26 6.67
N VAL A 262 10.22 11.09 6.32
CA VAL A 262 9.25 10.37 7.18
C VAL A 262 9.98 9.68 8.34
N LEU A 263 11.18 9.15 8.10
CA LEU A 263 12.00 8.53 9.14
C LEU A 263 12.48 9.54 10.17
N GLU A 264 12.80 10.76 9.75
CA GLU A 264 13.24 11.86 10.62
C GLU A 264 12.08 12.50 11.39
N GLU A 265 10.98 12.84 10.71
CA GLU A 265 9.88 13.62 11.31
C GLU A 265 8.81 12.71 11.95
N GLY A 266 8.63 11.52 11.39
CA GLY A 266 7.70 10.52 11.89
C GLY A 266 6.30 10.55 11.28
N ILE A 267 5.44 9.73 11.88
CA ILE A 267 4.05 9.48 11.45
C ILE A 267 3.12 9.82 12.62
N GLU A 268 2.12 10.62 12.34
CA GLU A 268 1.04 10.90 13.28
C GLU A 268 -0.15 9.97 13.04
N PHE A 269 -0.73 9.47 14.13
CA PHE A 269 -1.97 8.70 14.10
C PHE A 269 -3.12 9.60 14.60
N VAL A 270 -3.73 10.32 13.66
CA VAL A 270 -4.73 11.35 13.96
C VAL A 270 -6.06 10.70 14.30
N GLU A 271 -6.68 11.14 15.40
CA GLU A 271 -8.02 10.69 15.77
C GLU A 271 -9.05 11.09 14.73
N ARG A 272 -9.94 10.15 14.41
CA ARG A 272 -11.04 10.46 13.52
C ARG A 272 -12.17 11.13 14.32
N ARG A 273 -12.15 12.47 14.41
CA ARG A 273 -13.26 13.23 15.02
C ARG A 273 -14.55 12.89 14.25
N GLY A 274 -15.55 12.37 14.98
CA GLY A 274 -16.81 11.88 14.42
C GLY A 274 -17.61 12.99 13.74
N GLY A 275 -17.37 13.20 12.45
CA GLY A 275 -18.30 13.90 11.56
C GLY A 275 -18.76 12.91 10.50
N VAL A 276 -20.01 12.48 10.57
CA VAL A 276 -20.65 11.68 9.52
C VAL A 276 -20.68 12.52 8.24
N PRO A 277 -19.91 12.20 7.19
CA PRO A 277 -20.16 12.82 5.89
C PRO A 277 -21.49 12.23 5.42
N LYS A 278 -22.52 13.07 5.29
CA LYS A 278 -23.74 12.67 4.57
C LYS A 278 -23.29 12.20 3.18
N PRO A 279 -23.73 11.01 2.71
CA PRO A 279 -23.44 10.62 1.34
C PRO A 279 -24.02 11.70 0.42
N SER A 280 -23.15 12.42 -0.29
CA SER A 280 -23.59 13.28 -1.37
C SER A 280 -24.13 12.35 -2.45
N ALA A 281 -25.45 12.26 -2.53
CA ALA A 281 -26.13 11.63 -3.65
C ALA A 281 -25.81 12.45 -4.90
N ARG A 282 -24.74 12.09 -5.63
CA ARG A 282 -24.65 12.41 -7.05
C ARG A 282 -25.15 11.20 -7.81
N ARG A 283 -26.38 11.33 -8.31
CA ARG A 283 -26.85 10.57 -9.47
C ARG A 283 -25.82 10.75 -10.57
N VAL A 284 -25.24 9.64 -11.02
CA VAL A 284 -24.66 9.58 -12.36
C VAL A 284 -25.85 9.50 -13.30
N VAL A 285 -26.02 10.55 -14.11
CA VAL A 285 -26.73 10.47 -15.40
C VAL A 285 -25.70 10.01 -16.42
#